data_AF-A0A077NIU7-F1
#
_entry.id   AF-A0A077NIU7-F1
#
_cell.length_a   1.000
_cell.length_b   1.000
_cell.length_c   1.000
_cell.angle_alpha   90.00
_cell.angle_beta   90.00
_cell.angle_gamma   90.00
#
_symmetry.space_group_name_H-M   'P 1'
#
loop_
_entity.id
_entity.type
_entity.pdbx_description
1 polymer ?
#
loop_
_entity_poly.entity_id
_entity_poly.type
_entity_poly.pdbx_seq_one_letter_code
_entity_poly.pdbx_strand_id
1 'polypeptide(L)' 'MPRGCSAIALSHGMNDSGQFVLDFNDTRYLPFEGIPVNDGGSLTLSFPDATDRQKAILQSLNDIILHIRYTIRS' A
#
# COMPACT_ATOMS: atom_id res chain seq x y z
N MET A 1 10.11 -9.99 -7.23
CA MET A 1 9.44 -9.91 -5.91
C MET A 1 9.00 -11.28 -5.47
N PRO A 2 9.02 -11.59 -4.15
CA PRO A 2 8.39 -12.79 -3.60
C PRO A 2 6.88 -12.85 -3.90
N ARG A 3 6.31 -14.04 -3.92
CA ARG A 3 4.86 -14.22 -4.13
C ARG A 3 4.08 -13.50 -3.02
N GLY A 4 3.11 -12.66 -3.40
CA GLY A 4 2.25 -11.93 -2.46
C GLY A 4 2.74 -10.54 -2.05
N CYS A 5 3.97 -10.14 -2.37
CA CYS A 5 4.50 -8.81 -2.03
C CYS A 5 4.12 -7.70 -3.04
N SER A 6 3.27 -7.99 -4.03
CA SER A 6 2.85 -7.05 -5.08
C SER A 6 1.52 -6.37 -4.80
N ALA A 7 0.86 -6.71 -3.70
CA ALA A 7 -0.43 -6.16 -3.32
C ALA A 7 -0.50 -5.99 -1.80
N ILE A 8 -1.35 -5.06 -1.37
CA ILE A 8 -1.64 -4.75 0.02
C ILE A 8 -3.12 -4.46 0.16
N ALA A 9 -3.71 -4.79 1.31
CA ALA A 9 -5.09 -4.43 1.63
C ALA A 9 -5.09 -3.32 2.67
N LEU A 10 -5.88 -2.28 2.46
CA LEU A 10 -6.06 -1.17 3.39
C LEU A 10 -7.43 -1.32 4.07
N SER A 11 -7.47 -1.23 5.40
CA SER A 11 -8.68 -1.43 6.20
C SER A 11 -9.07 -0.18 7.00
N HIS A 12 -8.11 0.51 7.59
CA HIS A 12 -8.39 1.60 8.54
C HIS A 12 -8.25 3.00 7.94
N GLY A 13 -7.56 3.13 6.80
CA GLY A 13 -7.43 4.40 6.07
C GLY A 13 -6.55 5.46 6.76
N MET A 14 -6.01 5.19 7.95
CA MET A 14 -5.08 6.08 8.67
C MET A 14 -3.78 5.35 8.99
N ASN A 15 -2.67 5.77 8.35
CA ASN A 15 -1.33 5.20 8.54
C ASN A 15 -1.32 3.65 8.49
N ASP A 16 -2.02 3.10 7.49
CA ASP A 16 -2.25 1.67 7.36
C ASP A 16 -1.15 1.06 6.47
N SER A 17 -0.40 0.11 7.05
CA SER A 17 0.65 -0.64 6.37
C SER A 17 0.15 -1.96 5.79
N GLY A 18 -1.16 -2.21 5.84
CA GLY A 18 -1.82 -3.44 5.40
C GLY A 18 -1.41 -4.70 6.15
N GLN A 19 -0.74 -4.53 7.29
CA GLN A 19 -0.47 -5.56 8.27
C GLN A 19 -1.12 -5.16 9.59
N PHE A 20 -1.57 -6.17 10.36
CA PHE A 20 -2.09 -5.93 11.72
C PHE A 20 -1.00 -5.40 12.67
N VAL A 21 0.24 -5.89 12.50
CA VAL A 21 1.43 -5.40 13.21
C VAL A 21 2.55 -5.26 12.18
N LEU A 22 3.09 -4.05 12.06
CA LEU A 22 4.27 -3.79 11.24
C LEU A 22 5.53 -4.10 12.06
N ASP A 23 6.24 -5.16 11.69
CA ASP A 23 7.50 -5.56 12.33
C ASP A 23 8.64 -5.61 11.29
N PHE A 24 9.65 -4.78 11.50
CA PHE A 24 10.85 -4.75 10.65
C PHE A 24 11.85 -5.87 10.97
N ASN A 25 11.64 -6.61 12.07
CA ASN A 25 12.45 -7.77 12.45
C ASN A 25 11.85 -9.09 11.96
N ASP A 26 10.73 -9.05 11.24
CA ASP A 26 10.18 -10.23 10.59
C ASP A 26 11.16 -10.72 9.51
N THR A 27 11.25 -12.05 9.37
CA THR A 27 12.07 -12.70 8.35
C THR A 27 11.45 -12.63 6.95
N ARG A 28 10.19 -12.18 6.86
CA ARG A 28 9.44 -12.01 5.61
C ARG A 28 9.62 -10.60 5.06
N TYR A 29 9.76 -10.51 3.74
CA TYR A 29 9.73 -9.22 3.04
C TYR A 29 8.39 -8.52 3.21
N LEU A 30 8.42 -7.21 3.41
CA LEU A 30 7.25 -6.36 3.44
C LEU A 30 6.64 -6.23 2.02
N PRO A 31 5.33 -5.94 1.91
CA PRO A 31 4.73 -5.56 0.64
C PRO A 31 5.48 -4.38 0.01
N PHE A 32 5.70 -4.46 -1.30
CA PHE A 32 6.44 -3.47 -2.09
C PHE A 32 7.92 -3.28 -1.72
N GLU A 33 8.50 -4.16 -0.89
CA GLU A 33 9.92 -4.09 -0.55
C GLU A 33 10.82 -4.49 -1.74
N GLY A 34 11.87 -3.71 -1.97
CA GLY A 34 12.90 -3.99 -2.97
C GLY A 34 12.55 -3.57 -4.40
N ILE A 35 11.49 -2.79 -4.63
CA ILE A 35 11.23 -2.19 -5.95
C ILE A 35 12.23 -1.05 -6.19
N PRO A 36 12.92 -1.01 -7.35
CA PRO A 36 13.72 0.14 -7.74
C PRO A 36 12.86 1.39 -7.89
N VAL A 37 13.33 2.54 -7.38
CA VAL A 37 12.60 3.82 -7.48
C VAL A 37 12.42 4.28 -8.93
N ASN A 38 13.32 3.86 -9.82
CA ASN A 38 13.28 4.15 -11.26
C ASN A 38 12.58 3.05 -12.08
N ASP A 39 11.82 2.16 -11.44
CA ASP A 39 11.04 1.16 -12.15
C ASP A 39 9.96 1.81 -13.04
N GLY A 40 9.70 1.21 -14.20
CA GLY A 40 8.70 1.70 -15.17
C GLY A 40 7.27 1.25 -14.84
N GLY A 41 7.07 0.58 -13.71
CA GLY A 41 5.78 0.08 -13.26
C GLY A 41 4.80 1.18 -12.82
N SER A 42 3.53 0.81 -12.66
CA SER A 42 2.49 1.68 -12.13
C SER A 42 2.01 1.17 -10.77
N LEU A 43 1.86 2.08 -9.80
CA LEU A 43 1.24 1.78 -8.51
C LEU A 43 -0.27 2.00 -8.62
N THR A 44 -1.03 0.90 -8.64
CA THR A 44 -2.49 0.94 -8.77
C THR A 44 -3.16 0.85 -7.40
N LEU A 45 -3.97 1.86 -7.06
CA LEU A 45 -4.89 1.83 -5.92
C LEU A 45 -6.32 1.57 -6.42
N SER A 46 -6.99 0.57 -5.86
CA SER A 46 -8.37 0.20 -6.24
C SER A 46 -9.30 0.16 -5.03
N PHE A 47 -10.52 0.64 -5.23
CA PHE A 47 -11.60 0.63 -4.24
C PHE A 47 -12.72 -0.31 -4.73
N PRO A 48 -12.93 -1.47 -4.08
CA PRO A 48 -14.03 -2.37 -4.44
C PRO A 48 -15.39 -1.75 -4.07
N ASP A 49 -16.45 -2.08 -4.82
CA ASP A 49 -17.82 -1.59 -4.58
C ASP A 49 -17.95 -0.05 -4.49
N ALA A 50 -17.14 0.67 -5.28
CA ALA A 50 -17.06 2.13 -5.28
C ALA A 50 -18.40 2.84 -5.58
N THR A 51 -19.28 2.19 -6.35
CA THR A 51 -20.58 2.76 -6.75
C THR A 51 -21.68 2.56 -5.70
N ASP A 52 -21.49 1.62 -4.77
CA ASP A 52 -22.54 1.14 -3.88
C ASP A 52 -22.18 1.46 -2.43
N ARG A 53 -21.61 0.48 -1.71
CA ARG A 53 -21.36 0.57 -0.26
C ARG A 53 -20.30 1.61 0.09
N GLN A 54 -19.31 1.81 -0.77
CA GLN A 54 -18.20 2.74 -0.51
C GLN A 54 -18.46 4.16 -1.03
N LYS A 55 -19.55 4.40 -1.74
CA LYS A 55 -19.85 5.67 -2.41
C LYS A 55 -19.77 6.88 -1.47
N ALA A 56 -20.38 6.79 -0.29
CA ALA A 56 -20.40 7.91 0.67
C ALA A 56 -19.00 8.28 1.18
N ILE A 57 -18.17 7.28 1.49
CA ILE A 57 -16.80 7.50 1.96
C ILE A 57 -15.93 8.06 0.83
N LEU A 58 -16.04 7.49 -0.37
CA LEU A 58 -15.29 7.98 -1.54
C LEU A 58 -15.67 9.40 -1.95
N GLN A 59 -16.93 9.80 -1.77
CA GLN A 59 -17.38 11.18 -1.99
C GLN A 59 -16.85 12.17 -0.94
N SER A 60 -16.58 11.69 0.28
CA SER A 60 -15.98 12.51 1.35
C SER A 60 -14.45 12.54 1.33
N LEU A 61 -13.83 11.72 0.47
CA LEU A 61 -12.37 11.59 0.39
C LEU A 61 -11.80 12.80 -0.34
N ASN A 62 -10.95 13.56 0.35
CA ASN A 62 -10.34 14.77 -0.19
C ASN A 62 -9.11 14.45 -1.04
N ASP A 63 -8.19 13.66 -0.47
CA ASP A 63 -6.91 13.31 -1.05
C ASP A 63 -6.44 11.92 -0.59
N ILE A 64 -5.46 11.37 -1.31
CA ILE A 64 -4.80 10.09 -0.98
C ILE A 64 -3.35 10.41 -0.66
N ILE A 65 -2.93 10.12 0.56
CA ILE A 65 -1.56 10.34 1.03
C ILE A 65 -0.80 9.01 1.03
N LEU A 66 0.34 8.97 0.34
CA LEU A 66 1.21 7.79 0.25
C LEU A 66 2.48 8.00 1.08
N HIS A 67 2.70 7.15 2.07
CA HIS A 67 3.93 7.16 2.88
C HIS A 67 4.95 6.15 2.32
N ILE A 68 5.74 6.57 1.32
CA ILE A 68 6.76 5.72 0.69
C ILE A 68 8.05 5.77 1.53
N ARG A 69 8.44 4.62 2.08
CA ARG A 69 9.73 4.43 2.76
C ARG A 69 10.66 3.65 1.85
N TYR A 70 11.79 4.26 1.48
CA TYR A 70 12.79 3.65 0.61
C TYR A 70 14.17 3.71 1.27
N THR A 71 15.10 2.88 0.79
CA THR A 71 16.48 2.81 1.29
C THR A 71 17.46 3.08 0.15
N ILE A 72 18.41 3.99 0.36
CA ILE A 72 19.55 4.20 -0.53
C ILE A 72 20.73 3.39 0.03
N ARG A 73 21.39 2.58 -0.81
CA ARG A 73 22.60 1.82 -0.46
C ARG A 73 23.70 2.12 -1.48
N SER A 74 24.94 2.22 -1.01
CA SER A 74 26.15 2.42 -1.83
C SER A 74 26.70 1.09 -2.35
#